data_AF-A0A0R0BRR9-F1
#
_entry.id   AF-A0A0R0BRR9-F1
#
_cell.length_a   1.000
_cell.length_b   1.000
_cell.length_c   1.000
_cell.angle_alpha   90.00
_cell.angle_beta   90.00
_cell.angle_gamma   90.00
#
_symmetry.space_group_name_H-M   'P 1'
#
loop_
_entity.id
_entity.type
_entity.pdbx_description
1 polymer ?
#
loop_
_entity_poly.entity_id
_entity_poly.type
_entity_poly.pdbx_seq_one_letter_code
_entity_poly.pdbx_strand_id
1 'polypeptide(L)'
;MSKLCASGRVAGAVLLAGLLAGNGCASTSQGTAGSPPEKRNPVMTSPMYSAVAELAALDLDQIQPLQALLGTTLQAQDSGQGWQQRQAAGGQLGEVALARVELRSPPAGQAGSPVLLLQLAQPQPFDPLQWPGAQPSPPRPDAPDAPAWWELRLQRSAVVLGLDARQQAIVSISVRQQR
;
A
#
# COMPACT_ATOMS: atom_id res chain seq x y z
N MET A 1 -46.77 14.27 34.69
CA MET A 1 -46.01 15.39 34.09
C MET A 1 -46.02 15.12 32.57
N SER A 2 -47.03 15.53 31.79
CA SER A 2 -47.38 16.90 31.35
C SER A 2 -46.17 17.65 30.76
N LYS A 3 -46.14 18.32 29.60
CA LYS A 3 -47.00 18.55 28.40
C LYS A 3 -46.21 19.60 27.55
N LEU A 4 -46.55 19.78 26.25
CA LEU A 4 -46.26 20.94 25.35
C LEU A 4 -44.85 21.03 24.69
N CYS A 5 -44.65 21.12 23.37
CA CYS A 5 -45.23 21.93 22.25
C CYS A 5 -44.61 23.33 22.05
N ALA A 6 -44.60 23.73 20.76
CA ALA A 6 -44.38 25.05 20.13
C ALA A 6 -42.94 25.28 19.61
N SER A 7 -42.67 25.33 18.30
CA SER A 7 -43.25 26.15 17.21
C SER A 7 -42.99 27.64 17.39
N GLY A 8 -42.18 28.20 16.49
CA GLY A 8 -41.89 29.63 16.41
C GLY A 8 -41.48 30.01 14.99
N ARG A 9 -42.48 30.15 14.11
CA ARG A 9 -42.35 30.92 12.87
C ARG A 9 -42.35 32.41 13.23
N VAL A 10 -41.39 33.17 12.73
CA VAL A 10 -41.57 34.62 12.55
C VAL A 10 -41.31 34.94 11.09
N ALA A 11 -42.40 35.35 10.44
CA ALA A 11 -42.40 35.99 9.14
C ALA A 11 -41.81 37.40 9.28
N GLY A 12 -40.88 37.74 8.40
CA GLY A 12 -40.43 39.10 8.17
C GLY A 12 -40.38 39.32 6.68
N ALA A 13 -41.51 39.75 6.11
CA ALA A 13 -41.57 40.25 4.74
C ALA A 13 -41.12 41.71 4.73
N VAL A 14 -40.09 42.03 3.96
CA VAL A 14 -39.87 43.39 3.45
C VAL A 14 -39.64 43.26 1.94
N LEU A 15 -40.66 43.67 1.19
CA LEU A 15 -40.59 43.98 -0.22
C LEU A 15 -39.92 45.36 -0.37
N LEU A 16 -38.90 45.46 -1.23
CA LEU A 16 -38.59 46.70 -1.92
C LEU A 16 -38.11 46.38 -3.33
N ALA A 17 -38.74 47.06 -4.27
CA ALA A 17 -38.74 46.80 -5.70
C ALA A 17 -37.50 47.37 -6.40
N GLY A 18 -37.10 46.67 -7.47
CA GLY A 18 -36.82 47.24 -8.78
C GLY A 18 -35.54 48.07 -8.96
N LEU A 19 -34.67 47.57 -9.85
CA LEU A 19 -34.02 48.38 -10.89
C LEU A 19 -33.51 47.42 -11.98
N LEU A 20 -34.15 47.49 -13.15
CA LEU A 20 -33.68 46.91 -14.41
C LEU A 20 -32.55 47.79 -14.95
N ALA A 21 -31.36 47.23 -15.11
CA ALA A 21 -30.37 47.72 -16.05
C ALA A 21 -29.53 46.52 -16.52
N GLY A 22 -29.56 46.26 -17.81
CA GLY A 22 -28.78 45.20 -18.43
C GLY A 22 -27.28 45.45 -18.31
N ASN A 23 -26.55 44.36 -18.14
CA ASN A 23 -25.35 44.05 -18.89
C ASN A 23 -24.95 42.62 -18.52
N GLY A 24 -24.79 41.78 -19.54
CA GLY A 24 -24.28 40.43 -19.35
C GLY A 24 -22.89 40.48 -18.73
N CYS A 25 -22.60 39.54 -17.85
CA CYS A 25 -21.26 38.96 -17.71
C CYS A 25 -21.38 37.67 -16.90
N ALA A 26 -21.04 36.60 -17.60
CA ALA A 26 -20.62 35.28 -17.15
C ALA A 26 -20.54 35.03 -15.63
N SER A 27 -21.26 33.98 -15.21
CA SER A 27 -20.90 33.19 -14.04
C SER A 27 -19.45 32.74 -14.16
N THR A 28 -18.56 33.37 -13.39
CA THR A 28 -17.22 32.83 -13.18
C THR A 28 -17.25 32.13 -11.82
N SER A 29 -17.69 30.87 -11.82
CA SER A 29 -17.35 29.96 -10.73
C SER A 29 -15.83 29.84 -10.71
N GLN A 30 -15.20 30.39 -9.67
CA GLN A 30 -13.82 30.12 -9.34
C GLN A 30 -13.69 28.62 -9.05
N GLY A 31 -13.34 27.86 -10.09
CA GLY A 31 -12.72 26.56 -9.94
C GLY A 31 -11.37 26.80 -9.30
N THR A 32 -11.24 26.48 -8.01
CA THR A 32 -9.95 26.19 -7.42
C THR A 32 -9.36 25.08 -8.28
N ALA A 33 -8.34 25.43 -9.06
CA ALA A 33 -7.61 24.50 -9.91
C ALA A 33 -6.92 23.48 -8.99
N GLY A 34 -7.65 22.44 -8.62
CA GLY A 34 -7.07 21.18 -8.22
C GLY A 34 -6.18 20.73 -9.37
N SER A 35 -4.94 20.38 -9.04
CA SER A 35 -4.01 19.74 -9.96
C SER A 35 -4.75 18.77 -10.88
N PRO A 36 -4.44 18.74 -12.19
CA PRO A 36 -5.11 17.82 -13.10
C PRO A 36 -5.04 16.41 -12.50
N PRO A 37 -6.12 15.62 -12.55
CA PRO A 37 -6.07 14.25 -12.06
C PRO A 37 -4.93 13.58 -12.83
N GLU A 38 -3.82 13.33 -12.12
CA GLU A 38 -2.78 12.44 -12.57
C GLU A 38 -3.51 11.22 -13.11
N LYS A 39 -3.31 10.94 -14.40
CA LYS A 39 -4.01 9.89 -15.16
C LYS A 39 -3.83 8.60 -14.35
N ARG A 40 -4.79 8.30 -13.48
CA ARG A 40 -4.67 7.22 -12.50
C ARG A 40 -4.67 5.96 -13.34
N ASN A 41 -3.49 5.38 -13.56
CA ASN A 41 -3.32 4.25 -14.45
C ASN A 41 -4.24 3.14 -13.90
N PRO A 42 -5.24 2.63 -14.66
CA PRO A 42 -6.17 1.61 -14.16
C PRO A 42 -5.44 0.34 -13.67
N VAL A 43 -4.21 0.18 -14.09
CA VAL A 43 -3.24 -0.80 -13.61
C VAL A 43 -2.90 -0.65 -12.11
N MET A 44 -2.81 0.58 -11.59
CA MET A 44 -2.53 0.87 -10.16
C MET A 44 -3.70 0.53 -9.24
N THR A 45 -4.83 0.03 -9.79
CA THR A 45 -5.99 -0.40 -9.00
C THR A 45 -5.99 -1.90 -8.71
N SER A 46 -4.91 -2.64 -9.02
CA SER A 46 -4.80 -4.03 -8.58
C SER A 46 -4.84 -4.07 -7.05
N PRO A 47 -5.74 -4.88 -6.43
CA PRO A 47 -5.84 -5.01 -4.98
C PRO A 47 -4.50 -5.44 -4.36
N MET A 48 -3.78 -6.33 -5.04
CA MET A 48 -2.49 -6.84 -4.61
C MET A 48 -1.40 -5.76 -4.67
N TYR A 49 -1.36 -4.96 -5.74
CA TYR A 49 -0.44 -3.82 -5.82
C TYR A 49 -0.68 -2.83 -4.68
N SER A 50 -1.95 -2.50 -4.41
CA SER A 50 -2.32 -1.55 -3.35
C SER A 50 -1.88 -2.06 -1.97
N ALA A 51 -2.12 -3.34 -1.68
CA ALA A 51 -1.69 -3.97 -0.43
C ALA A 51 -0.16 -3.99 -0.28
N VAL A 52 0.58 -4.27 -1.36
CA VAL A 52 2.05 -4.21 -1.37
C VAL A 52 2.56 -2.77 -1.18
N ALA A 53 1.90 -1.78 -1.79
CA ALA A 53 2.26 -0.38 -1.62
C ALA A 53 2.04 0.11 -0.19
N GLU A 54 0.94 -0.30 0.46
CA GLU A 54 0.67 -0.02 1.87
C GLU A 54 1.73 -0.67 2.77
N LEU A 55 2.07 -1.94 2.51
CA LEU A 55 3.15 -2.64 3.21
C LEU A 55 4.50 -1.97 3.03
N ALA A 56 4.83 -1.53 1.81
CA ALA A 56 6.09 -0.87 1.49
C ALA A 56 6.24 0.51 2.13
N ALA A 57 5.12 1.16 2.46
CA ALA A 57 5.09 2.43 3.19
C ALA A 57 5.30 2.26 4.69
N LEU A 58 5.10 1.05 5.21
CA LEU A 58 5.19 0.76 6.63
C LEU A 58 6.64 0.78 7.13
N ASP A 59 6.80 1.22 8.38
CA ASP A 59 8.07 1.08 9.07
C ASP A 59 8.24 -0.36 9.59
N LEU A 60 9.11 -1.17 8.97
CA LEU A 60 9.29 -2.59 9.29
C LEU A 60 9.88 -2.82 10.70
N ASP A 61 10.48 -1.81 11.33
CA ASP A 61 10.88 -1.89 12.74
C ASP A 61 9.69 -1.75 13.69
N GLN A 62 8.58 -1.18 13.22
CA GLN A 62 7.34 -1.07 13.98
C GLN A 62 6.53 -2.36 13.84
N ILE A 63 6.87 -3.30 14.73
CA ILE A 63 6.33 -4.65 14.74
C ILE A 63 4.79 -4.68 14.90
N GLN A 64 4.21 -3.86 15.78
CA GLN A 64 2.75 -3.85 15.99
C GLN A 64 1.96 -3.43 14.73
N PRO A 65 2.26 -2.28 14.08
CA PRO A 65 1.65 -1.93 12.80
C PRO A 65 1.82 -3.00 11.72
N LEU A 66 3.00 -3.60 11.61
CA LEU A 66 3.28 -4.67 10.65
C LEU A 66 2.38 -5.90 10.88
N GLN A 67 2.31 -6.36 12.14
CA GLN A 67 1.46 -7.48 12.54
C GLN A 67 -0.03 -7.20 12.29
N ALA A 68 -0.49 -5.98 12.56
CA ALA A 68 -1.86 -5.57 12.33
C ALA A 68 -2.20 -5.57 10.83
N LEU A 69 -1.33 -4.98 10.00
CA LEU A 69 -1.50 -4.97 8.54
C LEU A 69 -1.55 -6.39 7.96
N LEU A 70 -0.68 -7.28 8.45
CA LEU A 70 -0.60 -8.66 7.97
C LEU A 70 -1.60 -9.61 8.63
N GLY A 71 -2.39 -9.15 9.60
CA GLY A 71 -3.33 -9.97 10.36
C GLY A 71 -2.68 -11.18 11.03
N THR A 72 -1.44 -11.06 11.53
CA THR A 72 -0.67 -12.19 12.06
C THR A 72 0.17 -11.83 13.28
N THR A 73 0.65 -12.84 14.01
CA THR A 73 1.55 -12.66 15.15
C THR A 73 2.96 -13.16 14.86
N LEU A 74 3.91 -12.22 14.82
CA LEU A 74 5.33 -12.52 14.57
C LEU A 74 6.02 -12.94 15.87
N GLN A 75 6.50 -14.19 15.91
CA GLN A 75 7.20 -14.75 17.06
C GLN A 75 8.71 -14.69 16.84
N ALA A 76 9.46 -14.28 17.87
CA ALA A 76 10.92 -14.33 17.83
C ALA A 76 11.41 -15.77 17.61
N GLN A 77 12.51 -15.90 16.87
CA GLN A 77 13.15 -17.18 16.57
C GLN A 77 14.62 -17.10 16.99
N ASP A 78 15.13 -18.17 17.59
CA ASP A 78 16.55 -18.31 17.83
C ASP A 78 17.24 -18.59 16.49
N SER A 79 17.85 -17.53 15.92
CA SER A 79 18.52 -17.62 14.62
C SER A 79 20.00 -17.97 14.75
N GLY A 80 20.61 -17.80 15.93
CA GLY A 80 22.06 -18.01 16.18
C GLY A 80 23.00 -17.13 15.34
N GLN A 81 22.48 -16.36 14.37
CA GLN A 81 23.23 -15.70 13.29
C GLN A 81 23.30 -14.18 13.47
N GLY A 82 23.16 -13.69 14.71
CA GLY A 82 23.20 -12.27 15.05
C GLY A 82 21.96 -11.49 14.63
N TRP A 83 21.39 -11.73 13.44
CA TRP A 83 20.16 -11.09 13.00
C TRP A 83 18.95 -11.52 13.83
N GLN A 84 18.12 -10.55 14.22
CA GLN A 84 16.87 -10.84 14.90
C GLN A 84 15.87 -11.37 13.87
N GLN A 85 15.42 -12.61 14.05
CA GLN A 85 14.44 -13.21 13.17
C GLN A 85 13.11 -13.34 13.89
N ARG A 86 12.02 -12.97 13.20
CA ARG A 86 10.66 -13.19 13.65
C ARG A 86 9.87 -13.88 12.56
N GLN A 87 9.00 -14.81 12.92
CA GLN A 87 8.24 -15.60 11.96
C GLN A 87 6.78 -15.79 12.36
N ALA A 88 5.93 -16.01 11.36
CA ALA A 88 4.58 -16.52 11.51
C ALA A 88 4.25 -17.55 10.42
N ALA A 89 3.57 -18.62 10.80
CA ALA A 89 3.01 -19.61 9.88
C ALA A 89 1.62 -19.14 9.41
N GLY A 90 1.60 -18.08 8.60
CA GLY A 90 0.37 -17.54 8.03
C GLY A 90 0.22 -16.02 8.18
N GLY A 91 -0.84 -15.51 7.57
CA GLY A 91 -1.22 -14.11 7.55
C GLY A 91 -1.95 -13.76 6.25
N GLN A 92 -2.13 -12.47 6.02
CA GLN A 92 -2.78 -11.95 4.83
C GLN A 92 -2.07 -10.69 4.33
N LEU A 93 -2.08 -10.48 3.03
CA LEU A 93 -1.65 -9.24 2.38
C LEU A 93 -2.80 -8.76 1.48
N GLY A 94 -3.59 -7.80 1.97
CA GLY A 94 -4.89 -7.53 1.39
C GLY A 94 -5.75 -8.79 1.44
N GLU A 95 -6.20 -9.26 0.28
CA GLU A 95 -7.00 -10.49 0.13
C GLU A 95 -6.15 -11.75 -0.10
N VAL A 96 -4.83 -11.62 -0.20
CA VAL A 96 -3.92 -12.74 -0.51
C VAL A 96 -3.47 -13.42 0.78
N ALA A 97 -3.79 -14.71 0.93
CA ALA A 97 -3.33 -15.53 2.05
C ALA A 97 -1.82 -15.82 1.94
N LEU A 98 -1.13 -15.78 3.08
CA LEU A 98 0.29 -16.07 3.20
C LEU A 98 0.49 -17.45 3.83
N ALA A 99 1.44 -18.23 3.32
CA ALA A 99 1.89 -19.47 3.96
C ALA A 99 2.91 -19.19 5.07
N ARG A 100 3.74 -18.16 4.87
CA ARG A 100 4.81 -17.80 5.80
C ARG A 100 5.13 -16.32 5.73
N VAL A 101 5.38 -15.75 6.90
CA VAL A 101 5.91 -14.40 7.06
C VAL A 101 7.21 -14.50 7.85
N GLU A 102 8.26 -13.86 7.36
CA GLU A 102 9.56 -13.81 8.03
C GLU A 102 10.11 -12.39 7.99
N LEU A 103 10.39 -11.83 9.16
CA LEU A 103 11.07 -10.55 9.32
C LEU A 103 12.49 -10.81 9.83
N ARG A 104 13.48 -10.26 9.13
CA ARG A 104 14.88 -10.23 9.56
C ARG A 104 15.27 -8.79 9.82
N SER A 105 15.62 -8.48 11.05
CA SER A 105 16.08 -7.15 11.46
C SER A 105 17.53 -7.20 11.92
N PRO A 106 18.33 -6.16 11.67
CA PRO A 106 19.62 -6.02 12.31
C PRO A 106 19.45 -5.98 13.84
N PRO A 107 20.47 -6.36 14.62
CA PRO A 107 20.47 -6.13 16.05
C PRO A 107 20.22 -4.66 16.39
N ALA A 108 19.61 -4.40 17.55
CA ALA A 108 19.39 -3.05 18.02
C ALA A 108 20.71 -2.26 18.06
N GLY A 109 20.71 -1.05 17.48
CA GLY A 109 21.90 -0.19 17.39
C GLY A 109 22.92 -0.59 16.32
N GLN A 110 22.68 -1.63 15.53
CA GLN A 110 23.55 -2.00 14.41
C GLN A 110 23.03 -1.47 13.07
N ALA A 111 23.98 -1.17 12.18
CA ALA A 111 23.67 -0.77 10.82
C ALA A 111 23.04 -1.94 10.04
N GLY A 112 22.10 -1.63 9.16
CA GLY A 112 21.38 -2.60 8.35
C GLY A 112 19.94 -2.17 8.13
N SER A 113 19.32 -2.75 7.11
CA SER A 113 17.90 -2.56 6.82
C SER A 113 17.14 -3.83 7.18
N PRO A 114 15.97 -3.74 7.83
CA PRO A 114 15.10 -4.88 7.97
C PRO A 114 14.64 -5.37 6.59
N VAL A 115 14.45 -6.69 6.49
CA VAL A 115 13.95 -7.37 5.31
C VAL A 115 12.76 -8.23 5.73
N LEU A 116 11.62 -7.97 5.11
CA LEU A 116 10.43 -8.79 5.22
C LEU A 116 10.37 -9.74 4.02
N LEU A 117 10.03 -11.00 4.28
CA LEU A 117 9.89 -12.08 3.32
C LEU A 117 8.49 -12.68 3.50
N LEU A 118 7.69 -12.62 2.45
CA LEU A 118 6.35 -13.16 2.40
C LEU A 118 6.31 -14.31 1.41
N GLN A 119 5.88 -15.49 1.86
CA GLN A 119 5.57 -16.60 0.99
C GLN A 119 4.06 -16.71 0.85
N LEU A 120 3.57 -16.67 -0.39
CA LEU A 120 2.14 -16.73 -0.68
C LEU A 120 1.63 -18.16 -0.45
N ALA A 121 0.43 -18.30 0.10
CA ALA A 121 -0.20 -19.61 0.29
C ALA A 121 -0.61 -20.26 -1.04
N GLN A 122 -0.95 -19.43 -2.03
CA GLN A 122 -1.23 -19.83 -3.40
C GLN A 122 -0.59 -18.81 -4.36
N PRO A 123 0.02 -19.27 -5.47
CA PRO A 123 0.58 -18.36 -6.47
C PRO A 123 -0.46 -17.38 -7.00
N GLN A 124 -0.08 -16.11 -7.17
CA GLN A 124 -0.94 -15.07 -7.75
C GLN A 124 -0.54 -14.80 -9.20
N PRO A 125 -1.47 -14.61 -10.14
CA PRO A 125 -1.13 -14.28 -11.52
C PRO A 125 -0.18 -13.07 -11.60
N PHE A 126 0.87 -13.19 -12.41
CA PHE A 126 1.79 -12.10 -12.69
C PHE A 126 1.48 -11.48 -14.05
N ASP A 127 1.16 -10.18 -14.04
CA ASP A 127 1.07 -9.35 -15.23
C ASP A 127 1.99 -8.13 -15.01
N PRO A 128 3.11 -8.00 -15.75
CA PRO A 128 4.02 -6.87 -15.62
C PRO A 128 3.34 -5.51 -15.69
N LEU A 129 2.24 -5.41 -16.44
CA LEU A 129 1.50 -4.16 -16.52
C LEU A 129 1.05 -3.74 -15.13
N GLN A 130 0.45 -4.64 -14.32
CA GLN A 130 -0.03 -4.41 -12.93
C GLN A 130 1.02 -3.91 -11.94
N TRP A 131 2.30 -3.91 -12.32
CA TRP A 131 3.43 -3.52 -11.49
C TRP A 131 4.20 -2.37 -12.14
N PRO A 132 3.64 -1.14 -12.14
CA PRO A 132 4.27 -0.01 -12.80
C PRO A 132 5.64 0.31 -12.20
N GLY A 133 6.64 0.43 -13.07
CA GLY A 133 8.03 0.69 -12.67
C GLY A 133 8.77 -0.55 -12.15
N ALA A 134 8.15 -1.73 -12.15
CA ALA A 134 8.86 -2.97 -11.91
C ALA A 134 9.76 -3.31 -13.10
N GLN A 135 10.98 -3.73 -12.81
CA GLN A 135 11.96 -4.14 -13.79
C GLN A 135 12.41 -5.58 -13.49
N PRO A 136 12.58 -6.42 -14.51
CA PRO A 136 13.20 -7.72 -14.32
C PRO A 136 14.63 -7.51 -13.83
N SER A 137 15.04 -8.26 -12.83
CA SER A 137 16.42 -8.22 -12.37
C SER A 137 17.31 -9.06 -13.29
N PRO A 138 18.56 -8.65 -13.52
CA PRO A 138 19.49 -9.45 -14.31
C PRO A 138 19.72 -10.82 -13.64
N PRO A 139 19.87 -11.89 -14.44
CA PRO A 139 20.28 -13.19 -13.92
C PRO A 139 21.57 -13.06 -13.10
N ARG A 140 21.61 -13.72 -11.93
CA ARG A 140 22.81 -13.74 -11.12
C ARG A 140 23.88 -14.61 -11.79
N PRO A 141 25.10 -14.09 -12.06
CA PRO A 141 26.16 -14.88 -12.67
C PRO A 141 26.56 -16.10 -11.82
N ASP A 142 26.43 -15.97 -10.51
CA ASP A 142 26.75 -16.96 -9.48
C ASP A 142 25.60 -17.92 -9.17
N ALA A 143 24.39 -17.65 -9.68
CA ALA A 143 23.20 -18.48 -9.48
C ALA A 143 22.32 -18.47 -10.74
N PRO A 144 22.76 -19.13 -11.84
CA PRO A 144 22.05 -19.13 -13.12
C PRO A 144 20.65 -19.78 -13.05
N ASP A 145 20.45 -20.68 -12.09
CA ASP A 145 19.15 -21.34 -11.86
C ASP A 145 18.24 -20.55 -10.90
N ALA A 146 18.66 -19.36 -10.45
CA ALA A 146 17.82 -18.54 -9.60
C ALA A 146 16.54 -18.15 -10.36
N PRO A 147 15.35 -18.31 -9.75
CA PRO A 147 14.11 -17.93 -10.40
C PRO A 147 14.11 -16.44 -10.72
N ALA A 148 13.51 -16.09 -11.87
CA ALA A 148 13.38 -14.70 -12.26
C ALA A 148 12.59 -13.93 -11.18
N TRP A 149 13.06 -12.72 -10.88
CA TRP A 149 12.36 -11.81 -10.00
C TRP A 149 12.29 -10.42 -10.62
N TRP A 150 11.26 -9.69 -10.22
CA TRP A 150 11.05 -8.31 -10.63
C TRP A 150 11.22 -7.40 -9.42
N GLU A 151 11.95 -6.30 -9.58
CA GLU A 151 12.15 -5.31 -8.54
C GLU A 151 11.43 -4.02 -8.90
N LEU A 152 10.74 -3.43 -7.92
CA LEU A 152 10.20 -2.08 -8.02
C LEU A 152 10.53 -1.29 -6.76
N ARG A 153 10.67 0.03 -6.93
CA ARG A 153 10.85 0.95 -5.81
C ARG A 153 9.53 1.60 -5.46
N LEU A 154 9.08 1.40 -4.23
CA LEU A 154 7.89 2.01 -3.67
C LEU A 154 8.30 2.83 -2.45
N GLN A 155 8.16 4.15 -2.53
CA GLN A 155 8.58 5.08 -1.47
C GLN A 155 10.03 4.86 -1.03
N ARG A 156 10.24 4.44 0.23
CA ARG A 156 11.54 4.15 0.85
C ARG A 156 11.87 2.66 0.86
N SER A 157 11.19 1.85 0.06
CA SER A 157 11.35 0.39 0.05
C SER A 157 11.65 -0.13 -1.35
N ALA A 158 12.59 -1.07 -1.42
CA ALA A 158 12.73 -1.95 -2.56
C ALA A 158 11.82 -3.17 -2.36
N VAL A 159 10.98 -3.44 -3.33
CA VAL A 159 10.09 -4.59 -3.35
C VAL A 159 10.56 -5.54 -4.43
N VAL A 160 10.70 -6.82 -4.08
CA VAL A 160 11.05 -7.88 -5.01
C VAL A 160 9.88 -8.86 -5.11
N LEU A 161 9.41 -9.10 -6.32
CA LEU A 161 8.40 -10.09 -6.67
C LEU A 161 9.13 -11.36 -7.14
N GLY A 162 9.09 -12.41 -6.33
CA GLY A 162 9.62 -13.71 -6.72
C GLY A 162 8.58 -14.45 -7.56
N LEU A 163 8.98 -14.88 -8.75
CA LEU A 163 8.10 -15.59 -9.67
C LEU A 163 8.33 -17.10 -9.64
N ASP A 164 7.34 -17.85 -10.10
CA ASP A 164 7.49 -19.27 -10.38
C ASP A 164 8.45 -19.51 -11.57
N ALA A 165 8.82 -20.77 -11.80
CA ALA A 165 9.76 -21.14 -12.86
C ALA A 165 9.27 -20.76 -14.27
N ARG A 166 7.96 -20.60 -14.46
CA ARG A 166 7.35 -20.19 -15.73
C ARG A 166 7.22 -18.68 -15.88
N GLN A 167 7.52 -17.90 -14.84
CA GLN A 167 7.37 -16.44 -14.79
C GLN A 167 5.93 -15.98 -15.03
N GLN A 168 4.96 -16.79 -14.61
CA GLN A 168 3.52 -16.56 -14.80
C GLN A 168 2.81 -16.22 -13.50
N ALA A 169 3.41 -16.55 -12.36
CA ALA A 169 2.79 -16.30 -11.07
C ALA A 169 3.82 -15.79 -10.03
N ILE A 170 3.38 -14.86 -9.20
CA ILE A 170 4.07 -14.41 -8.01
C ILE A 170 3.90 -15.49 -6.93
N VAL A 171 5.01 -15.97 -6.39
CA VAL A 171 5.05 -16.97 -5.31
C VAL A 171 5.59 -16.41 -4.01
N SER A 172 6.34 -15.31 -4.09
CA SER A 172 6.87 -14.61 -2.92
C SER A 172 7.00 -13.12 -3.16
N ILE A 173 7.01 -12.37 -2.06
CA ILE A 173 7.27 -10.93 -2.06
C ILE A 173 8.31 -10.65 -0.98
N SER A 174 9.34 -9.88 -1.31
CA SER A 174 10.27 -9.35 -0.32
C SER A 174 10.19 -7.83 -0.28
N VAL A 175 10.20 -7.26 0.91
CA VAL A 175 10.26 -5.82 1.13
C VAL A 175 11.50 -5.51 1.94
N ARG A 176 12.38 -4.66 1.39
CA ARG A 176 13.57 -4.16 2.07
C ARG A 176 13.48 -2.65 2.15
N GLN A 177 13.55 -2.12 3.36
CA GLN A 177 13.64 -0.67 3.55
C GLN A 177 15.01 -0.16 3.13
N GLN A 178 15.04 0.99 2.46
CA GLN A 178 16.25 1.74 2.18
C GLN A 178 16.39 2.82 3.25
N ARG A 179 17.50 2.77 4.00
CA ARG A 179 17.88 3.73 5.03
C ARG A 179 19.03 4.59 4.53
#